data_AF-A0A383A3L1-F1
#
_entry.id   AF-A0A383A3L1-F1
#
_cell.length_a   1.000
_cell.length_b   1.000
_cell.length_c   1.000
_cell.angle_alpha   90.00
_cell.angle_beta   90.00
_cell.angle_gamma   90.00
#
_symmetry.space_group_name_H-M   'P 1'
#
loop_
_entity.id
_entity.type
_entity.pdbx_description
1 polymer ?
#
loop_
_entity_poly.entity_id
_entity_poly.type
_entity_poly.pdbx_seq_one_letter_code
_entity_poly.pdbx_strand_id
1 'polypeptide(L)'
;GPKIAKRIIVELKEKFVSIDIDEFPGSSGISPESEQFGDALDALQSLGFHRSQAYRTLKTMDESGEIDGNLEDVIKNALGRMR
;
A
#
# COMPACT_ATOMS: atom_id res chain seq x y z
N GLY A 1 -14.85 19.62 -23.64
CA GLY A 1 -15.52 20.91 -23.32
C GLY A 1 -15.71 21.06 -21.82
N PRO A 2 -15.91 22.29 -21.29
CA PRO A 2 -15.88 22.59 -19.84
C PRO A 2 -16.88 21.79 -18.99
N LYS A 3 -18.02 21.38 -19.58
CA LYS A 3 -19.02 20.53 -18.91
C LYS A 3 -18.49 19.12 -18.59
N ILE A 4 -17.71 18.54 -19.50
CA ILE A 4 -17.11 17.21 -19.33
C ILE A 4 -16.00 17.29 -18.27
N ALA A 5 -15.17 18.33 -18.31
CA ALA A 5 -14.12 18.54 -17.32
C ALA A 5 -14.68 18.65 -15.89
N LYS A 6 -15.76 19.42 -15.68
CA LYS A 6 -16.43 19.50 -14.38
C LYS A 6 -16.96 18.15 -13.91
N ARG A 7 -17.57 17.37 -14.80
CA ARG A 7 -18.08 16.03 -14.48
C ARG A 7 -16.96 15.08 -14.08
N ILE A 8 -15.85 15.08 -14.83
CA ILE A 8 -14.66 14.29 -14.50
C ILE A 8 -14.12 14.65 -13.12
N ILE A 9 -13.98 15.94 -12.80
CA ILE A 9 -13.48 16.39 -11.48
C ILE A 9 -14.38 15.90 -10.34
N VAL A 10 -15.71 16.02 -10.49
CA VAL A 10 -16.68 15.57 -9.48
C VAL A 10 -16.64 14.05 -9.32
N GLU A 11 -16.68 13.29 -10.42
CA GLU A 11 -16.63 11.83 -10.39
C GLU A 11 -15.33 11.30 -9.78
N LEU A 12 -14.19 11.93 -10.09
CA LEU A 12 -12.91 11.57 -9.47
C LEU A 12 -12.95 11.89 -7.97
N LYS A 13 -13.36 13.11 -7.58
CA LYS A 13 -13.45 13.49 -6.17
C LYS A 13 -14.31 12.51 -5.36
N GLU A 14 -15.46 12.09 -5.88
CA GLU A 14 -16.34 11.14 -5.18
C GLU A 14 -15.74 9.73 -5.08
N LYS A 15 -15.00 9.27 -6.09
CA LYS A 15 -14.27 7.99 -6.03
C LYS A 15 -13.07 8.02 -5.07
N PHE A 16 -12.41 9.18 -4.96
CA PHE A 16 -11.20 9.34 -4.15
C PHE A 16 -11.45 9.81 -2.71
N VAL A 17 -12.63 10.33 -2.37
CA VAL A 17 -12.98 10.68 -0.97
C VAL A 17 -13.02 9.45 -0.06
N SER A 18 -13.24 8.27 -0.62
CA SER A 18 -13.23 6.98 0.11
C SER A 18 -11.85 6.34 0.19
N ILE A 19 -10.87 6.87 -0.53
CA ILE A 19 -9.50 6.36 -0.62
C ILE A 19 -8.69 7.26 0.30
N ASP A 20 -8.19 6.72 1.41
CA ASP A 20 -7.27 7.47 2.26
C ASP A 20 -6.11 7.98 1.38
N ILE A 21 -5.64 9.21 1.58
CA ILE A 21 -4.51 9.78 0.79
C ILE A 21 -3.28 8.86 0.86
N ASP A 22 -3.18 8.05 1.91
CA ASP A 22 -2.17 7.02 2.12
C ASP A 22 -2.27 5.84 1.13
N GLU A 23 -3.44 5.59 0.53
CA GLU A 23 -3.73 4.53 -0.45
C GLU A 23 -3.49 4.99 -1.90
N PHE A 24 -3.06 6.24 -2.11
CA PHE A 24 -2.66 6.70 -3.43
C PHE A 24 -1.32 6.05 -3.84
N PRO A 25 -1.25 5.34 -4.98
CA PRO A 25 0.01 4.79 -5.48
C PRO A 25 0.97 5.97 -5.77
N GLY A 26 1.99 6.15 -4.92
CA GLY A 26 2.97 7.22 -5.00
C GLY A 26 2.89 8.34 -3.94
N SER A 27 1.96 8.28 -2.96
CA SER A 27 1.91 9.27 -1.86
C SER A 27 2.88 8.97 -0.71
N SER A 28 3.34 7.72 -0.57
CA SER A 28 4.48 7.43 0.29
C SER A 28 5.73 7.95 -0.39
N GLY A 29 6.37 8.93 0.23
CA GLY A 29 7.62 9.49 -0.22
C GLY A 29 8.58 8.37 -0.62
N ILE A 30 9.33 8.63 -1.69
CA ILE A 30 10.38 7.79 -2.24
C ILE A 30 11.51 7.70 -1.19
N SER A 31 11.26 6.97 -0.11
CA SER A 31 12.32 6.28 0.61
C SER A 31 12.73 5.12 -0.29
N PRO A 32 14.03 4.81 -0.42
CA PRO A 32 14.48 3.63 -1.13
C PRO A 32 14.15 2.41 -0.26
N GLU A 33 12.87 2.11 -0.07
CA GLU A 33 12.44 0.84 0.48
C GLU A 33 12.80 -0.23 -0.56
N SER A 34 13.18 -1.42 -0.08
CA SER A 34 13.62 -2.50 -0.97
C SER A 34 12.51 -2.84 -1.96
N GLU A 35 12.88 -3.30 -3.16
CA GLU A 35 11.91 -3.77 -4.17
C GLU A 35 10.96 -4.83 -3.56
N GLN A 36 11.51 -5.69 -2.70
CA GLN A 36 10.77 -6.70 -1.94
C GLN A 36 9.77 -6.12 -0.93
N PHE A 37 10.04 -4.97 -0.33
CA PHE A 37 9.08 -4.27 0.53
C PHE A 37 7.88 -3.81 -0.30
N GLY A 38 8.13 -3.21 -1.46
CA GLY A 38 7.09 -2.76 -2.39
C GLY A 38 6.22 -3.92 -2.86
N ASP A 39 6.85 -5.00 -3.33
CA ASP A 39 6.16 -6.20 -3.80
C ASP A 39 5.29 -6.83 -2.70
N ALA A 40 5.80 -6.89 -1.46
CA ALA A 40 5.03 -7.41 -0.32
C ALA A 40 3.84 -6.51 0.01
N LEU A 41 4.01 -5.19 -0.03
CA LEU A 41 2.95 -4.21 0.24
C LEU A 41 1.83 -4.31 -0.81
N ASP A 42 2.18 -4.46 -2.08
CA ASP A 42 1.21 -4.60 -3.17
C ASP A 42 0.48 -5.94 -3.13
N ALA A 43 1.18 -7.02 -2.77
CA ALA A 43 0.55 -8.33 -2.55
C ALA A 43 -0.46 -8.28 -1.40
N LEU A 44 -0.13 -7.64 -0.28
CA LEU A 44 -1.02 -7.51 0.87
C LEU A 44 -2.26 -6.66 0.56
N GLN A 45 -2.10 -5.56 -0.18
CA GLN A 45 -3.23 -4.77 -0.67
C GLN A 45 -4.13 -5.60 -1.60
N SER A 46 -3.54 -6.41 -2.49
CA SER A 46 -4.28 -7.30 -3.39
C SER A 46 -5.05 -8.40 -2.65
N LEU A 47 -4.62 -8.77 -1.44
CA LEU A 47 -5.34 -9.69 -0.55
C LEU A 47 -6.47 -9.00 0.25
N GLY A 48 -6.60 -7.67 0.14
CA GLY A 48 -7.66 -6.88 0.77
C GLY A 48 -7.28 -6.24 2.11
N PHE A 49 -6.00 -6.21 2.47
CA PHE A 49 -5.54 -5.50 3.67
C PHE A 49 -5.41 -4.00 3.40
N HIS A 50 -5.76 -3.19 4.39
CA HIS A 50 -5.61 -1.73 4.27
C HIS A 50 -4.13 -1.38 4.19
N ARG A 51 -3.74 -0.50 3.25
CA ARG A 51 -2.34 -0.18 2.98
C ARG A 51 -1.59 0.30 4.23
N SER A 52 -2.24 1.10 5.07
CA SER A 52 -1.65 1.61 6.32
C SER A 52 -1.37 0.50 7.34
N GLN A 53 -2.20 -0.54 7.40
CA GLN A 53 -1.97 -1.72 8.24
C GLN A 53 -0.78 -2.52 7.69
N ALA A 54 -0.81 -2.84 6.39
CA ALA A 54 0.25 -3.59 5.73
C ALA A 54 1.62 -2.88 5.83
N TYR A 55 1.66 -1.57 5.57
CA TYR A 55 2.87 -0.76 5.67
C TYR A 55 3.46 -0.77 7.07
N ARG A 56 2.63 -0.58 8.11
CA ARG A 56 3.10 -0.62 9.51
C ARG A 56 3.69 -1.98 9.86
N THR A 57 3.02 -3.07 9.47
CA THR A 57 3.52 -4.42 9.71
C THR A 57 4.84 -4.68 8.99
N LEU A 58 4.93 -4.37 7.70
CA LEU A 58 6.16 -4.53 6.93
C LEU A 58 7.29 -3.66 7.50
N LYS A 59 7.01 -2.43 7.89
CA LYS A 59 8.01 -1.55 8.51
C LYS A 59 8.57 -2.12 9.82
N THR A 60 7.71 -2.67 10.68
CA THR A 60 8.18 -3.35 11.90
C THR A 60 9.01 -4.61 11.61
N MET A 61 8.73 -5.29 10.49
CA MET A 61 9.52 -6.44 10.04
C MET A 61 10.87 -6.00 9.46
N ASP A 62 10.89 -4.90 8.71
CA ASP A 62 12.10 -4.30 8.15
C ASP A 62 13.08 -3.87 9.25
N GLU A 63 12.56 -3.16 10.26
CA GLU A 63 13.32 -2.77 11.46
C GLU A 63 13.87 -3.97 12.25
N SER A 64 13.22 -5.13 12.14
CA SER A 64 13.63 -6.39 12.78
C SER A 64 14.56 -7.25 11.90
N GLY A 65 14.85 -6.81 10.66
CA GLY A 65 15.66 -7.56 9.69
C GLY A 65 14.96 -8.79 9.12
N GLU A 66 13.63 -8.83 9.14
CA GLU A 66 12.82 -9.99 8.72
C GLU A 66 12.27 -9.86 7.28
N ILE A 67 12.70 -8.84 6.54
CA ILE A 67 12.40 -8.66 5.12
C ILE A 67 13.44 -9.32 4.21
N ASP A 68 14.63 -9.66 4.74
CA ASP A 68 15.65 -10.42 4.01
C ASP A 68 15.23 -11.90 3.90
N GLY A 69 14.70 -12.27 2.73
CA GLY A 69 14.23 -13.64 2.49
C GLY A 69 13.52 -13.82 1.15
N ASN A 70 12.72 -14.88 1.00
CA ASN A 70 11.82 -15.02 -0.13
C ASN A 70 10.58 -14.14 0.09
N LEU A 71 10.07 -13.51 -0.97
CA LEU A 71 8.84 -12.69 -0.94
C LEU A 71 7.66 -13.45 -0.32
N GLU A 72 7.52 -14.75 -0.62
CA GLU A 72 6.47 -15.60 -0.05
C GLU A 72 6.55 -15.67 1.48
N ASP A 73 7.76 -15.79 2.03
CA ASP A 73 7.97 -15.90 3.48
C ASP A 73 7.70 -14.56 4.17
N VAL A 74 8.09 -13.45 3.53
CA VAL A 74 7.76 -12.09 3.99
C VAL A 74 6.24 -11.90 4.08
N ILE A 75 5.50 -12.28 3.02
CA ILE A 75 4.04 -12.18 3.01
C ILE A 75 3.42 -13.06 4.09
N LYS A 76 3.87 -14.31 4.25
CA LYS A 76 3.36 -15.22 5.31
C LYS A 76 3.59 -14.66 6.71
N ASN A 77 4.78 -14.14 6.97
CA ASN A 77 5.12 -13.54 8.27
C ASN A 77 4.26 -12.29 8.54
N ALA A 78 4.08 -11.43 7.52
CA ALA A 78 3.23 -10.26 7.64
C ALA A 78 1.77 -10.65 7.94
N LEU A 79 1.21 -11.64 7.23
CA LEU A 79 -0.13 -12.17 7.49
C LEU A 79 -0.28 -12.76 8.90
N GLY A 80 0.76 -13.42 9.41
CA GLY A 80 0.78 -13.93 10.79
C GLY A 80 0.69 -12.84 11.85
N ARG A 81 1.19 -11.63 11.58
CA ARG A 81 1.17 -10.46 12.48
C ARG A 81 -0.09 -9.60 12.37
N MET A 82 -0.83 -9.72 11.27
CA MET A 82 -2.06 -8.96 11.01
C MET A 82 -3.35 -9.69 11.41
N ARG A 83 -3.21 -10.86 12.05
CA ARG A 83 -4.30 -11.75 12.43
C ARG A 83 -4.88 -11.43 13.80
#